data_AF-A0A0N0X0Q6-F1
#
_entry.id   AF-A0A0N0X0Q6-F1
#
_cell.length_a   1.000
_cell.length_b   1.000
_cell.length_c   1.000
_cell.angle_alpha   90.00
_cell.angle_beta   90.00
_cell.angle_gamma   90.00
#
_symmetry.space_group_name_H-M   'P 1'
#
loop_
_entity.id
_entity.type
_entity.pdbx_description
1 polymer ?
#
loop_
_entity_poly.entity_id
_entity_poly.type
_entity_poly.pdbx_seq_one_letter_code
_entity_poly.pdbx_strand_id
1 'polypeptide(L)' 'MTTPNSDPLHGVTLEQILRALVEHYEWSGLAERIDIRCFKSDPSIKSSLTFLRKTPWAREKVEALYVKLHRGKGW' A
#
# COMPACT_ATOMS: atom_id res chain seq x y z
N MET A 1 2.65 -0.51 -28.83
CA MET A 1 3.06 -1.11 -27.54
C MET A 1 3.37 0.05 -26.62
N THR A 2 2.35 0.53 -25.89
CA THR A 2 2.39 1.84 -25.23
C THR A 2 2.83 1.66 -23.79
N THR A 3 4.05 2.09 -23.49
CA THR A 3 4.60 2.22 -22.14
C THR A 3 3.97 3.43 -21.45
N PRO A 4 3.17 3.30 -20.38
CA PRO A 4 2.67 4.47 -19.67
C PRO A 4 3.76 4.99 -18.74
N ASN A 5 4.47 6.00 -19.26
CA ASN A 5 5.14 7.04 -18.48
C ASN A 5 4.17 7.52 -17.37
N SER A 6 4.47 7.21 -16.11
CA SER A 6 3.68 7.69 -14.97
C SER A 6 4.59 8.51 -14.08
N ASP A 7 4.40 9.82 -14.16
CA ASP A 7 5.06 10.87 -13.40
C ASP A 7 5.23 10.53 -11.90
N PRO A 8 6.44 10.67 -11.34
CA PRO A 8 6.82 9.95 -10.13
C PRO A 8 6.26 10.45 -8.79
N LEU A 9 5.72 11.68 -8.64
CA LEU A 9 5.47 12.22 -7.29
C LEU A 9 4.28 13.22 -7.12
N HIS A 10 3.36 13.38 -8.06
CA HIS A 10 2.22 14.30 -7.86
C HIS A 10 0.91 13.55 -7.54
N GLY A 11 0.44 13.66 -6.28
CA GLY A 11 -0.90 13.19 -5.88
C GLY A 11 -0.99 11.72 -5.45
N VAL A 12 -0.06 11.26 -4.61
CA VAL A 12 -0.05 9.88 -4.11
C VAL A 12 -1.32 9.59 -3.29
N THR A 13 -2.23 8.79 -3.84
CA THR A 13 -3.45 8.37 -3.16
C THR A 13 -3.21 7.12 -2.31
N LEU A 14 -4.11 6.82 -1.37
CA LEU A 14 -4.06 5.56 -0.60
C LEU A 14 -3.97 4.31 -1.48
N GLU A 15 -4.56 4.36 -2.68
CA GLU A 15 -4.42 3.29 -3.67
C GLU A 15 -2.97 3.15 -4.16
N GLN A 16 -2.33 4.27 -4.50
CA GLN A 16 -0.94 4.28 -4.95
C GLN A 16 0.01 3.82 -3.85
N ILE A 17 -0.20 4.29 -2.62
CA ILE A 17 0.53 3.85 -1.43
C ILE A 17 0.44 2.33 -1.30
N LEU A 18 -0.78 1.80 -1.32
CA LEU A 18 -1.00 0.36 -1.18
C LEU A 18 -0.37 -0.41 -2.34
N ARG A 19 -0.51 0.04 -3.58
CA ARG A 19 0.11 -0.59 -4.76
C ARG A 19 1.62 -0.63 -4.64
N ALA A 20 2.28 0.47 -4.28
CA ALA A 20 3.73 0.52 -4.09
C ALA A 20 4.20 -0.43 -2.98
N LEU A 21 3.46 -0.52 -1.89
CA LEU A 21 3.77 -1.46 -0.81
C LEU A 21 3.57 -2.91 -1.21
N VAL A 22 2.49 -3.23 -1.93
CA VAL A 22 2.23 -4.59 -2.44
C VAL A 22 3.27 -4.97 -3.48
N GLU A 23 3.68 -4.06 -4.35
CA GLU A 23 4.72 -4.32 -5.36
C GLU A 23 6.09 -4.59 -4.71
N HIS A 24 6.36 -3.98 -3.55
CA HIS A 24 7.64 -4.15 -2.86
C HIS A 24 7.67 -5.29 -1.84
N TYR A 25 6.61 -5.48 -1.06
CA TYR A 25 6.54 -6.45 0.04
C TYR A 25 5.61 -7.64 -0.22
N GLU A 26 4.81 -7.57 -1.29
CA GLU A 26 3.69 -8.46 -1.54
C GLU A 26 2.67 -8.48 -0.38
N TRP A 27 1.54 -9.15 -0.61
CA TRP A 27 0.48 -9.24 0.38
C TRP A 27 0.92 -9.98 1.65
N SER A 28 1.80 -10.97 1.51
CA SER A 28 2.39 -11.72 2.62
C SER A 28 3.21 -10.82 3.53
N GLY A 29 4.15 -10.03 2.99
CA GLY A 29 4.99 -9.13 3.78
C GLY A 29 4.21 -7.96 4.40
N LEU A 30 3.10 -7.55 3.77
CA LEU A 30 2.13 -6.63 4.35
C LEU A 30 1.36 -7.26 5.50
N ALA A 31 0.90 -8.51 5.37
CA ALA A 31 0.16 -9.21 6.42
C ALA A 31 1.01 -9.51 7.67
N GLU A 32 2.32 -9.67 7.50
CA GLU A 32 3.26 -9.82 8.63
C GLU A 32 3.45 -8.51 9.40
N ARG A 33 3.43 -7.37 8.70
CA ARG A 33 3.61 -6.04 9.32
C ARG A 33 2.30 -5.47 9.85
N ILE A 34 1.22 -5.75 9.16
CA ILE A 34 -0.13 -5.27 9.42
C ILE A 34 -1.01 -6.51 9.49
N ASP A 35 -1.16 -7.04 10.70
CA ASP A 35 -1.98 -8.21 10.96
C ASP A 35 -3.47 -7.86 10.77
N ILE A 36 -3.90 -7.89 9.51
CA ILE A 36 -5.31 -7.75 9.12
C ILE A 36 -5.69 -8.92 8.23
N ARG A 37 -6.88 -9.48 8.51
CA ARG A 37 -7.42 -10.60 7.72
C ARG A 37 -7.58 -10.23 6.23
N CYS A 38 -7.79 -8.95 5.92
CA CYS A 38 -7.94 -8.47 4.55
C CYS A 38 -6.76 -8.84 3.65
N PHE A 39 -5.52 -8.76 4.15
CA PHE A 39 -4.33 -9.09 3.36
C PHE A 39 -4.05 -10.59 3.28
N LYS A 40 -4.62 -11.40 4.18
CA LYS A 40 -4.42 -12.86 4.21
C LYS A 40 -5.47 -13.62 3.41
N SER A 41 -6.72 -13.15 3.42
CA SER A 41 -7.86 -13.92 2.93
C SER A 41 -8.39 -13.45 1.58
N ASP A 42 -8.35 -12.14 1.30
CA ASP A 42 -8.80 -11.57 0.02
C ASP A 42 -7.90 -10.40 -0.40
N PRO A 43 -6.62 -10.70 -0.75
CA PRO A 43 -5.61 -9.70 -1.07
C PRO A 43 -5.91 -9.01 -2.41
N SER A 44 -6.82 -8.04 -2.37
CA SER A 44 -7.22 -7.23 -3.52
C SER A 44 -7.11 -5.75 -3.19
N ILE A 45 -6.64 -4.94 -4.14
CA ILE A 45 -6.49 -3.47 -3.98
C ILE A 45 -7.83 -2.84 -3.61
N LYS A 46 -8.93 -3.14 -4.33
CA LYS A 46 -10.26 -2.57 -4.06
C LYS A 46 -10.82 -2.99 -2.69
N SER A 47 -10.67 -4.27 -2.33
CA SER A 47 -11.15 -4.81 -1.05
C SER A 47 -10.39 -4.18 0.12
N SER A 48 -9.07 -4.12 0.01
CA SER A 48 -8.18 -3.45 0.95
C SER A 48 -8.51 -1.97 1.10
N LEU A 49 -8.71 -1.22 0.02
CA LEU A 49 -9.09 0.19 0.11
C LEU A 49 -10.43 0.40 0.81
N THR A 50 -11.41 -0.47 0.54
CA THR A 50 -12.71 -0.44 1.23
C THR A 50 -12.54 -0.71 2.71
N PHE A 51 -11.68 -1.66 3.08
CA PHE A 51 -11.34 -1.97 4.47
C PHE A 51 -10.61 -0.80 5.15
N LEU A 52 -9.56 -0.26 4.53
CA LEU A 52 -8.78 0.89 5.02
C LEU A 52 -9.61 2.18 5.10
N ARG A 53 -10.76 2.27 4.41
CA ARG A 53 -11.75 3.34 4.59
C ARG A 53 -12.62 3.15 5.82
N LYS A 54 -12.95 1.91 6.19
CA LYS A 54 -13.73 1.58 7.38
C LYS A 54 -12.88 1.44 8.64
N THR A 55 -11.57 1.23 8.49
CA THR A 55 -10.64 0.94 9.58
C THR A 55 -9.48 1.93 9.56
N PRO A 56 -9.61 3.10 10.22
CA PRO A 56 -8.65 4.19 10.14
C PRO A 56 -7.26 3.81 10.68
N TRP A 57 -7.19 3.07 11.80
CA TRP A 57 -5.91 2.63 12.37
C TRP A 57 -5.09 1.76 11.40
N ALA A 58 -5.75 0.97 10.55
CA ALA A 58 -5.09 0.14 9.56
C ALA A 58 -4.54 0.99 8.41
N ARG A 59 -5.27 2.04 8.03
CA ARG A 59 -4.80 3.04 7.06
C ARG A 59 -3.55 3.73 7.54
N GLU A 60 -3.55 4.22 8.78
CA GLU A 60 -2.39 4.89 9.37
C GLU A 60 -1.16 3.97 9.37
N LYS A 61 -1.34 2.67 9.64
CA LYS A 61 -0.23 1.69 9.54
C LYS A 61 0.30 1.54 8.12
N VAL A 62 -0.58 1.47 7.12
CA VAL A 62 -0.20 1.39 5.70
C VAL A 62 0.56 2.65 5.28
N GLU A 63 0.05 3.83 5.62
CA GLU A 63 0.70 5.11 5.33
C GLU A 63 2.06 5.24 6.03
N ALA A 64 2.13 4.89 7.32
CA ALA A 64 3.38 4.90 8.08
C ALA A 64 4.42 3.92 7.50
N LEU A 65 3.98 2.76 7.02
CA LEU A 65 4.87 1.79 6.37
C LEU A 65 5.43 2.35 5.05
N TYR A 66 4.60 3.03 4.27
CA TYR A 66 5.02 3.68 3.04
C TYR A 66 6.00 4.83 3.28
N VAL A 67 5.77 5.66 4.30
CA VAL A 67 6.73 6.69 4.72
C VAL A 67 8.05 6.06 5.15
N LYS A 68 8.03 4.92 5.87
CA LYS A 68 9.27 4.19 6.22
C LYS A 68 10.00 3.67 4.99
N LEU A 69 9.26 3.09 4.04
CA LEU A 69 9.82 2.61 2.77
C LEU A 69 10.47 3.77 1.98
N HIS A 70 9.80 4.91 1.89
CA HIS A 70 10.33 6.11 1.23
C HIS A 70 11.49 6.75 1.99
N ARG A 71 11.45 6.80 3.33
CA ARG A 71 12.53 7.37 4.14
C ARG A 71 13.81 6.51 4.11
N GLY A 72 13.68 5.19 3.99
CA GLY A 72 14.83 4.29 3.80
C GLY A 72 15.41 4.33 2.39
N LYS A 73 14.61 4.79 1.41
CA LYS A 73 15.00 4.94 0.02
C LYS A 73 15.42 6.39 -0.23
N GLY A 74 16.63 6.73 0.21
CA GLY A 74 17.23 8.04 -0.05
C GLY A 74 17.31 8.29 -1.56
N TRP A 75 16.39 9.09 -2.07
CA TRP A 75 16.46 9.78 -3.35
C TRP A 75 16.70 11.26 -3.09
#